data_AF-A0A085G7I1-F1
#
_entry.id   AF-A0A085G7I1-F1
#
_cell.length_a   1.000
_cell.length_b   1.000
_cell.length_c   1.000
_cell.angle_alpha   90.00
_cell.angle_beta   90.00
_cell.angle_gamma   90.00
#
_symmetry.space_group_name_H-M   'P 1'
#
loop_
_entity.id
_entity.type
_entity.pdbx_description
1 polymer ?
#
loop_
_entity_poly.entity_id
_entity_poly.type
_entity_poly.pdbx_seq_one_letter_code
_entity_poly.pdbx_strand_id
1 'polypeptide(L)'
;MVQESFIKAYRALESFRGDSAFYTWLYRIAVNTAKNYLVAQGRRPPSSDVDANDAENFESGGALKEISNPENLMLSEELRQIVFRTIEALPEDLRMAITLRELDGLSYEEIAAIMDCPVGTVRSRIFRAREAIDNKVQPLIQR
;
A
#
# COMPACT_ATOMS: atom_id res chain seq x y z
N MET A 1 10.93 3.11 -9.45
CA MET A 1 11.44 2.16 -8.43
C MET A 1 10.44 1.03 -8.12
N VAL A 2 9.15 1.32 -7.90
CA VAL A 2 8.13 0.29 -7.56
C VAL A 2 7.97 -0.75 -8.67
N GLN A 3 7.73 -0.32 -9.92
CA GLN A 3 7.61 -1.22 -11.08
C GLN A 3 8.84 -2.13 -11.25
N GLU A 4 10.04 -1.55 -11.19
CA GLU A 4 11.29 -2.31 -11.30
C GLU A 4 11.44 -3.36 -10.19
N SER A 5 10.98 -3.04 -8.98
CA SER A 5 10.99 -3.98 -7.84
C SER A 5 10.07 -5.17 -8.10
N PHE A 6 8.86 -4.95 -8.63
CA PHE A 6 7.95 -6.02 -9.00
C PHE A 6 8.46 -6.87 -10.16
N ILE A 7 9.08 -6.26 -11.19
CA ILE A 7 9.69 -7.02 -12.30
C ILE A 7 10.84 -7.91 -11.79
N LYS A 8 11.70 -7.39 -10.91
CA LYS A 8 12.78 -8.17 -10.28
C LYS A 8 12.23 -9.31 -9.42
N ALA A 9 11.20 -9.04 -8.64
CA ALA A 9 10.53 -10.06 -7.84
C ALA A 9 9.93 -11.15 -8.72
N TYR A 10 9.22 -10.80 -9.78
CA TYR A 10 8.65 -11.78 -10.71
C TYR A 10 9.74 -12.68 -11.33
N ARG A 11 10.85 -12.09 -11.81
CA ARG A 11 11.98 -12.84 -12.37
C ARG A 11 12.71 -13.71 -11.36
N ALA A 12 12.73 -13.32 -10.09
CA ALA A 12 13.41 -14.05 -9.02
C ALA A 12 12.47 -15.02 -8.28
N LEU A 13 11.19 -15.12 -8.66
CA LEU A 13 10.19 -15.87 -7.91
C LEU A 13 10.52 -17.35 -7.79
N GLU A 14 11.11 -17.96 -8.83
CA GLU A 14 11.57 -19.36 -8.81
C GLU A 14 12.64 -19.62 -7.73
N SER A 15 13.37 -18.60 -7.32
CA SER A 15 14.40 -18.70 -6.27
C SER A 15 13.84 -18.48 -4.85
N PHE A 16 12.55 -18.16 -4.71
CA PHE A 16 11.92 -17.99 -3.41
C PHE A 16 11.69 -19.35 -2.73
N ARG A 17 12.50 -19.64 -1.72
CA ARG A 17 12.52 -20.95 -1.03
C ARG A 17 11.44 -21.12 0.05
N GLY A 18 10.71 -20.05 0.39
CA GLY A 18 9.74 -20.08 1.48
C GLY A 18 10.33 -20.00 2.90
N ASP A 19 11.65 -19.80 3.04
CA ASP A 19 12.34 -19.67 4.34
C ASP A 19 11.90 -18.41 5.14
N SER A 20 11.18 -17.49 4.51
CA SER A 20 10.55 -16.33 5.14
C SER A 20 9.18 -16.06 4.50
N ALA A 21 8.35 -15.24 5.14
CA ALA A 21 7.11 -14.78 4.51
C ALA A 21 7.37 -14.06 3.17
N PHE A 22 6.46 -14.21 2.21
CA PHE A 22 6.58 -13.61 0.88
C PHE A 22 6.75 -12.09 0.94
N TYR A 23 5.98 -11.41 1.82
CA TYR A 23 6.07 -9.97 1.99
C TYR A 23 7.47 -9.53 2.42
N THR A 24 8.13 -10.28 3.31
CA THR A 24 9.48 -9.99 3.80
C THR A 24 10.50 -10.08 2.67
N TRP A 25 10.37 -11.10 1.82
CA TRP A 25 11.22 -11.29 0.65
C TRP A 25 11.03 -10.17 -0.38
N LEU A 26 9.78 -9.83 -0.72
CA LEU A 26 9.46 -8.74 -1.65
C LEU A 26 9.95 -7.38 -1.12
N TYR A 27 9.78 -7.12 0.18
CA TYR A 27 10.25 -5.89 0.82
C TYR A 27 11.77 -5.72 0.68
N ARG A 28 12.55 -6.80 0.84
CA ARG A 28 14.01 -6.77 0.63
C ARG A 28 14.38 -6.40 -0.81
N ILE A 29 13.66 -6.92 -1.80
CA ILE A 29 13.88 -6.58 -3.22
C ILE A 29 13.57 -5.10 -3.46
N ALA A 30 12.47 -4.59 -2.91
CA ALA A 30 12.07 -3.19 -3.05
C ALA A 30 13.10 -2.24 -2.43
N VAL A 31 13.52 -2.49 -1.19
CA VAL A 31 14.53 -1.68 -0.49
C VAL A 31 15.88 -1.69 -1.24
N ASN A 32 16.32 -2.85 -1.71
CA ASN A 32 17.58 -2.94 -2.46
C ASN A 32 17.50 -2.21 -3.81
N THR A 33 16.35 -2.31 -4.50
CA THR A 33 16.12 -1.56 -5.75
C THR A 33 16.11 -0.06 -5.49
N ALA A 34 15.51 0.39 -4.40
CA ALA A 34 15.51 1.80 -4.02
C ALA A 34 16.92 2.31 -3.67
N LYS A 35 17.71 1.55 -2.90
CA LYS A 35 19.11 1.88 -2.59
C LYS A 35 19.96 1.99 -3.87
N ASN A 36 19.82 1.04 -4.79
CA ASN A 36 20.56 1.06 -6.06
C ASN A 36 20.21 2.28 -6.92
N TYR A 37 18.92 2.65 -6.96
CA TYR A 37 18.48 3.85 -7.66
C TYR A 37 19.09 5.13 -7.07
N LEU A 38 19.07 5.28 -5.74
CA LEU A 38 19.66 6.45 -5.06
C LEU A 38 21.18 6.52 -5.28
N VAL A 39 21.90 5.40 -5.22
CA VAL A 39 23.35 5.35 -5.50
C VAL A 39 23.65 5.73 -6.95
N ALA A 40 22.84 5.28 -7.90
CA ALA A 40 22.99 5.64 -9.31
C ALA A 40 22.72 7.13 -9.56
N GLN A 41 21.72 7.70 -8.87
CA GLN A 41 21.40 9.13 -8.92
C GLN A 41 22.56 10.00 -8.41
N GLY A 42 23.20 9.60 -7.30
CA GLY A 42 24.35 10.31 -6.74
C GLY A 42 25.66 10.18 -7.54
N ARG A 43 25.71 9.28 -8.54
CA ARG A 43 26.88 9.08 -9.42
C ARG A 43 26.74 9.73 -10.79
N ARG A 44 25.58 10.32 -11.12
CA ARG A 44 25.45 11.13 -12.33
C ARG A 44 26.38 12.35 -12.20
N PRO A 45 27.29 12.61 -13.16
CA PRO A 45 27.98 13.89 -13.22
C PRO A 45 26.93 15.01 -13.19
N PRO A 46 27.22 16.20 -12.62
CA PRO A 46 26.40 17.36 -12.92
C PRO A 46 26.49 17.53 -14.43
N SER A 47 25.45 17.13 -15.17
CA SER A 47 25.33 17.47 -16.56
C SER A 47 25.22 18.98 -16.58
N SER A 48 26.37 19.61 -16.85
CA SER A 48 26.59 20.73 -17.78
C SER A 48 25.44 21.73 -17.85
N ASP A 49 25.76 23.00 -17.63
CA ASP A 49 25.00 24.17 -18.07
C ASP A 49 24.42 23.94 -19.47
N VAL A 50 23.22 23.36 -19.53
CA VAL A 50 22.38 23.32 -20.72
C VAL A 50 21.37 24.42 -20.47
N ASP A 51 21.42 25.41 -21.36
CA ASP A 51 20.56 26.60 -21.39
C ASP A 51 19.17 26.33 -20.81
N ALA A 52 18.75 27.20 -19.90
CA ALA A 52 17.50 27.12 -19.14
C ALA A 52 16.21 27.12 -20.00
N ASN A 53 16.32 27.12 -21.33
CA ASN A 53 15.21 27.14 -22.27
C ASN A 53 14.86 25.76 -22.88
N ASP A 54 15.71 24.73 -22.76
CA ASP A 54 15.44 23.39 -23.32
C ASP A 54 15.09 22.33 -22.24
N ALA A 55 14.95 22.74 -20.97
CA ALA A 55 14.72 21.86 -19.83
C ALA A 55 13.25 21.43 -19.63
N GLU A 56 12.35 21.66 -20.59
CA GLU A 56 10.97 21.14 -20.51
C GLU A 56 10.86 19.65 -20.88
N ASN A 57 11.89 19.04 -21.48
CA ASN A 57 11.81 17.66 -21.98
C ASN A 57 12.71 16.63 -21.28
N PHE A 58 13.36 16.94 -20.15
CA PHE A 58 14.18 15.95 -19.43
C PHE A 58 13.46 15.31 -18.25
N GLU A 59 12.61 14.33 -18.56
CA GLU A 59 11.95 13.39 -17.65
C GLU A 59 12.96 12.51 -16.86
N SER A 60 13.70 13.09 -15.91
CA SER A 60 14.53 12.26 -15.01
C SER A 60 14.36 12.57 -13.52
N GLY A 61 13.40 13.43 -13.16
CA GLY A 61 13.03 13.74 -11.77
C GLY A 61 11.57 13.43 -11.39
N GLY A 62 10.74 12.94 -12.33
CA GLY A 62 9.28 12.80 -12.15
C GLY A 62 8.87 11.87 -11.00
N ALA A 63 9.51 10.69 -10.88
CA ALA A 63 9.03 9.64 -9.98
C ALA A 63 9.11 9.96 -8.46
N LEU A 64 10.00 10.86 -8.03
CA LEU A 64 10.07 11.30 -6.62
C LEU A 64 9.18 12.52 -6.34
N LYS A 65 8.96 13.39 -7.34
CA LYS A 65 8.04 14.52 -7.26
C LYS A 65 6.57 14.08 -7.32
N GLU A 66 6.25 13.03 -8.08
CA GLU A 66 4.88 12.50 -8.18
C GLU A 66 4.37 11.88 -6.87
N ILE A 67 5.22 11.14 -6.14
CA ILE A 67 4.84 10.51 -4.85
C ILE A 67 4.70 11.55 -3.73
N SER A 68 5.36 12.70 -3.87
CA SER A 68 5.31 13.82 -2.92
C SER A 68 4.51 15.00 -3.47
N ASN A 69 3.56 14.78 -4.38
CA ASN A 69 2.62 15.82 -4.77
C ASN A 69 1.70 16.10 -3.56
N PRO A 70 1.62 17.35 -3.06
CA PRO A 70 0.69 17.72 -1.99
C PRO A 70 -0.75 17.23 -2.24
N GLU A 71 -1.19 17.18 -3.49
CA GLU A 71 -2.52 16.67 -3.86
C GLU A 71 -2.68 15.18 -3.56
N ASN A 72 -1.65 14.36 -3.86
CA ASN A 72 -1.66 12.93 -3.57
C ASN A 72 -1.64 12.65 -2.07
N LEU A 73 -0.91 13.47 -1.29
CA LEU A 73 -0.92 13.39 0.17
C LEU A 73 -2.29 13.77 0.74
N MET A 74 -2.90 14.85 0.25
CA MET A 74 -4.24 15.27 0.65
C MET A 74 -5.29 14.21 0.32
N LEU A 75 -5.23 13.61 -0.88
CA LEU A 75 -6.14 12.53 -1.28
C LEU A 75 -5.96 11.29 -0.39
N SER A 76 -4.73 10.97 -0.01
CA SER A 76 -4.46 9.84 0.91
C SER A 76 -5.05 10.08 2.30
N GLU A 77 -5.00 11.32 2.81
CA GLU A 77 -5.56 11.70 4.10
C GLU A 77 -7.10 11.76 4.05
N GLU A 78 -7.67 12.28 2.96
CA GLU A 78 -9.12 12.25 2.73
C GLU A 78 -9.63 10.81 2.68
N LEU A 79 -8.96 9.94 1.93
CA LEU A 79 -9.29 8.52 1.85
C LEU A 79 -9.22 7.86 3.22
N ARG A 80 -8.16 8.13 3.99
CA ARG A 80 -8.00 7.65 5.36
C ARG A 80 -9.18 8.07 6.23
N GLN A 81 -9.55 9.35 6.21
CA GLN A 81 -10.67 9.86 7.01
C GLN A 81 -12.00 9.19 6.64
N ILE A 82 -12.24 8.95 5.35
CA ILE A 82 -13.46 8.29 4.87
C ILE A 82 -13.49 6.83 5.34
N VAL A 83 -12.37 6.11 5.29
CA VAL A 83 -12.28 4.75 5.81
C VAL A 83 -12.61 4.71 7.31
N PHE A 84 -11.96 5.57 8.13
CA PHE A 84 -12.22 5.60 9.58
C PHE A 84 -13.65 5.98 9.92
N ARG A 85 -14.22 7.01 9.27
CA ARG A 85 -15.63 7.40 9.46
C ARG A 85 -16.58 6.27 9.08
N THR A 86 -16.25 5.52 8.02
CA THR A 86 -17.07 4.39 7.59
C THR A 86 -17.03 3.27 8.62
N ILE A 87 -15.84 2.94 9.15
CA ILE A 87 -15.67 1.97 10.23
C ILE A 87 -16.45 2.39 11.49
N GLU A 88 -16.38 3.66 11.88
CA GLU A 88 -17.14 4.21 13.01
C GLU A 88 -18.66 4.13 12.78
N ALA A 89 -19.14 4.24 11.55
CA ALA A 89 -20.57 4.12 11.24
C ALA A 89 -21.08 2.67 11.16
N LEU A 90 -20.19 1.67 11.18
CA LEU A 90 -20.60 0.26 11.13
C LEU A 90 -21.36 -0.16 12.40
N PRO A 91 -22.27 -1.15 12.31
CA PRO A 91 -22.75 -1.89 13.46
C PRO A 91 -21.58 -2.42 14.30
N GLU A 92 -21.76 -2.43 15.63
CA GLU A 92 -20.71 -2.75 16.60
C GLU A 92 -20.00 -4.08 16.31
N ASP A 93 -20.75 -5.10 15.90
CA ASP A 93 -20.21 -6.43 15.62
C ASP A 93 -19.38 -6.48 14.34
N LEU A 94 -19.73 -5.68 13.32
CA LEU A 94 -18.92 -5.51 12.12
C LEU A 94 -17.65 -4.70 12.41
N ARG A 95 -17.80 -3.61 13.17
CA ARG A 95 -16.69 -2.73 13.57
C ARG A 95 -15.65 -3.51 14.40
N MET A 96 -16.10 -4.26 15.39
CA MET A 96 -15.23 -5.09 16.23
C MET A 96 -14.48 -6.13 15.38
N ALA A 97 -15.20 -6.85 14.52
CA ALA A 97 -14.59 -7.91 13.70
C ALA A 97 -13.53 -7.37 12.72
N ILE A 98 -13.77 -6.23 12.06
CA ILE A 98 -12.79 -5.63 11.14
C ILE A 98 -11.61 -4.99 11.88
N THR A 99 -11.84 -4.42 13.06
CA THR A 99 -10.78 -3.83 13.91
C THR A 99 -9.80 -4.89 14.38
N LEU A 100 -10.31 -5.97 15.00
CA LEU A 100 -9.50 -7.09 15.46
C LEU A 100 -8.71 -7.74 14.32
N ARG A 101 -9.28 -7.73 13.11
CA ARG A 101 -8.63 -8.31 11.93
C ARG A 101 -7.52 -7.42 11.35
N GLU A 102 -7.83 -6.16 11.05
CA GLU A 102 -6.95 -5.30 10.24
C GLU A 102 -5.99 -4.47 11.09
N LEU A 103 -6.37 -4.13 12.33
CA LEU A 103 -5.53 -3.33 13.23
C LEU A 103 -4.74 -4.21 14.19
N ASP A 104 -5.40 -5.20 14.80
CA ASP A 104 -4.75 -6.10 15.77
C ASP A 104 -4.12 -7.34 15.11
N GLY A 105 -4.46 -7.62 13.84
CA GLY A 105 -3.85 -8.69 13.05
C GLY A 105 -4.27 -10.11 13.44
N LEU A 106 -5.39 -10.26 14.15
CA LEU A 106 -5.82 -11.56 14.67
C LEU A 106 -6.33 -12.52 13.58
N SER A 107 -6.16 -13.81 13.82
CA SER A 107 -6.76 -14.89 13.04
C SER A 107 -8.28 -14.92 13.21
N TYR A 108 -9.00 -15.58 12.30
CA TYR A 108 -10.47 -15.65 12.41
C TYR A 108 -10.90 -16.51 13.61
N GLU A 109 -10.08 -17.48 13.99
CA GLU A 109 -10.26 -18.36 15.14
C GLU A 109 -10.12 -17.59 16.46
N GLU A 110 -9.12 -16.72 16.59
CA GLU A 110 -8.95 -15.84 17.76
C GLU A 110 -10.12 -14.85 17.88
N ILE A 111 -10.53 -14.24 16.77
CA ILE A 111 -11.68 -13.32 16.75
C ILE A 111 -12.97 -14.06 17.13
N ALA A 112 -13.17 -15.28 16.63
CA ALA A 112 -14.33 -16.10 16.96
C ALA A 112 -14.39 -16.41 18.47
N ALA A 113 -13.24 -16.70 19.08
CA ALA A 113 -13.15 -16.91 20.53
C ALA A 113 -13.44 -15.62 21.33
N ILE A 114 -12.91 -14.47 20.90
CA ILE A 114 -13.12 -13.17 21.57
C ILE A 114 -14.59 -12.72 21.46
N MET A 115 -15.21 -12.91 20.31
CA MET A 115 -16.56 -12.45 20.01
C MET A 115 -17.65 -13.47 20.37
N ASP A 116 -17.26 -14.61 20.93
CA ASP A 116 -18.14 -15.74 21.26
C ASP A 116 -19.10 -16.10 20.11
N CYS A 117 -18.55 -16.32 18.91
CA CYS A 117 -19.35 -16.67 17.73
C CYS A 117 -18.62 -17.63 16.79
N PRO A 118 -19.33 -18.32 15.87
CA PRO A 118 -18.69 -19.21 14.90
C PRO A 118 -17.73 -18.46 13.96
N VAL A 119 -16.64 -19.12 13.55
CA VAL A 119 -15.66 -18.59 12.57
C VAL A 119 -16.34 -18.16 11.25
N GLY A 120 -17.40 -18.85 10.82
CA GLY A 120 -18.19 -18.46 9.65
C GLY A 120 -18.88 -17.10 9.81
N THR A 121 -19.33 -16.78 11.02
CA THR A 121 -19.92 -15.47 11.36
C THR A 121 -18.86 -14.38 11.32
N VAL A 122 -17.66 -14.62 11.87
CA VAL A 122 -16.52 -13.68 11.76
C VAL A 122 -16.21 -13.38 10.29
N ARG A 123 -16.09 -14.42 9.45
CA ARG A 123 -15.85 -14.24 8.01
C ARG A 123 -16.92 -13.39 7.35
N SER A 124 -18.20 -13.66 7.62
CA SER A 124 -19.32 -12.88 7.06
C SER A 124 -19.31 -11.43 7.54
N ARG A 125 -19.00 -11.19 8.82
CA ARG A 125 -18.91 -9.84 9.39
C ARG A 125 -17.78 -9.02 8.75
N ILE A 126 -16.58 -9.59 8.63
CA ILE A 126 -15.43 -8.95 7.98
C ILE A 126 -15.75 -8.65 6.51
N PHE A 127 -16.38 -9.58 5.81
CA PHE A 127 -16.80 -9.37 4.42
C PHE A 127 -17.75 -8.18 4.28
N ARG A 128 -18.83 -8.14 5.08
CA ARG A 128 -19.80 -7.03 5.07
C ARG A 128 -19.19 -5.69 5.46
N ALA A 129 -18.27 -5.69 6.44
CA ALA A 129 -17.52 -4.50 6.82
C ALA A 129 -16.68 -3.97 5.65
N ARG A 130 -15.98 -4.86 4.93
CA ARG A 130 -15.19 -4.48 3.74
C ARG A 130 -16.07 -3.98 2.60
N GLU A 131 -17.22 -4.60 2.33
CA GLU A 131 -18.17 -4.09 1.31
C GLU A 131 -18.67 -2.69 1.65
N ALA A 132 -18.99 -2.42 2.92
CA ALA A 132 -19.42 -1.09 3.35
C ALA A 132 -18.32 -0.03 3.15
N ILE A 133 -17.06 -0.37 3.42
CA ILE A 133 -15.90 0.49 3.16
C ILE A 133 -15.70 0.69 1.65
N ASP A 134 -15.71 -0.39 0.87
CA ASP A 134 -15.48 -0.35 -0.57
C ASP A 134 -16.50 0.53 -1.29
N ASN A 135 -17.77 0.44 -0.92
CA ASN A 135 -18.84 1.30 -1.44
C ASN A 135 -18.60 2.81 -1.23
N LYS A 136 -17.81 3.19 -0.22
CA LYS A 136 -17.43 4.59 0.03
C LYS A 136 -16.11 4.97 -0.63
N VAL A 137 -15.20 4.01 -0.80
CA VAL A 137 -13.86 4.21 -1.31
C VAL A 137 -13.82 4.20 -2.85
N GLN A 138 -14.55 3.29 -3.51
CA GLN A 138 -14.53 3.14 -4.98
C GLN A 138 -14.76 4.45 -5.75
N PRO A 139 -15.74 5.32 -5.39
CA PRO A 139 -15.99 6.56 -6.12
C PRO A 139 -14.85 7.58 -6.04
N LEU A 140 -13.94 7.44 -5.07
CA LEU A 140 -12.81 8.36 -4.86
C LEU A 140 -11.57 7.93 -5.66
N ILE A 141 -11.42 6.62 -5.88
CA ILE A 141 -10.29 6.05 -6.64
C ILE A 141 -10.53 6.17 -8.15
N GLN A 142 -11.79 6.25 -8.59
CA GLN A 142 -12.16 6.38 -10.00
C GLN A 142 -12.27 7.84 -10.51
N ARG A 143 -11.95 8.83 -9.66
CA ARG A 143 -11.83 10.24 -10.06
C ARG A 143 -10.49 10.50 -10.74
#